data_AF-A0A838XJW6-F1
#
_entry.id   AF-A0A838XJW6-F1
#
_cell.length_a   1.000
_cell.length_b   1.000
_cell.length_c   1.000
_cell.angle_alpha   90.00
_cell.angle_beta   90.00
_cell.angle_gamma   90.00
#
_symmetry.space_group_name_H-M   'P 1'
#
loop_
_entity.id
_entity.type
_entity.pdbx_description
1 polymer ?
#
loop_
_entity_poly.entity_id
_entity_poly.type
_entity_poly.pdbx_seq_one_letter_code
_entity_poly.pdbx_strand_id
1 'polypeptide(L)'
;MPGGTGRVTRRSRLDSTGARVAALAVALAAGAAIVWVGKSGFSGMPLTPFAKAPGAANTAPSASPELAACLAERLGAVEQMRRDGLVSDGQHETFRARAISYCQTQFPPQ
;
A
#
# COMPACT_ATOMS: atom_id res chain seq x y z
N MET A 1 -41.24 -17.77 -37.17
CA MET A 1 -41.26 -19.04 -36.40
C MET A 1 -39.85 -19.59 -36.35
N PRO A 2 -39.31 -20.14 -35.25
CA PRO A 2 -39.40 -19.81 -33.81
C PRO A 2 -38.00 -19.38 -33.28
N GLY A 3 -37.83 -18.73 -32.13
CA GLY A 3 -37.80 -19.38 -30.81
C GLY A 3 -36.42 -19.18 -30.16
N GLY A 4 -36.37 -18.49 -29.02
CA GLY A 4 -35.13 -18.20 -28.29
C GLY A 4 -35.35 -17.57 -26.92
N THR A 5 -36.40 -18.00 -26.22
CA THR A 5 -36.61 -17.68 -24.80
C THR A 5 -35.55 -18.39 -23.97
N GLY A 6 -34.51 -17.65 -23.59
CA GLY A 6 -33.43 -18.13 -22.72
C GLY A 6 -33.02 -17.11 -21.67
N ARG A 7 -33.99 -16.43 -21.02
CA ARG A 7 -33.68 -15.75 -19.75
C ARG A 7 -33.41 -16.83 -18.71
N VAL A 8 -32.13 -17.12 -18.49
CA VAL A 8 -31.67 -17.91 -17.34
C VAL A 8 -32.03 -17.13 -16.08
N THR A 9 -33.20 -17.39 -15.51
CA THR A 9 -33.58 -16.95 -14.18
C THR A 9 -32.77 -17.75 -13.14
N ARG A 10 -31.49 -17.41 -12.98
CA ARG A 10 -30.75 -17.74 -11.75
C ARG A 10 -31.26 -16.84 -10.63
N ARG A 11 -32.42 -17.14 -10.06
CA ARG A 11 -32.76 -16.64 -8.72
C ARG A 11 -32.79 -17.78 -7.71
N SER A 12 -32.24 -17.48 -6.54
CA SER A 12 -32.52 -18.11 -5.25
C SER A 12 -31.92 -19.48 -4.92
N ARG A 13 -30.62 -19.69 -5.18
CA ARG A 13 -29.82 -20.53 -4.24
C ARG A 13 -28.93 -19.70 -3.33
N LEU A 14 -28.40 -18.60 -3.86
CA LEU A 14 -27.60 -17.60 -3.15
C LEU A 14 -28.42 -16.70 -2.20
N ASP A 15 -29.74 -16.70 -2.34
CA ASP A 15 -30.66 -15.83 -1.58
C ASP A 15 -31.47 -16.59 -0.51
N SER A 16 -31.04 -17.81 -0.17
CA SER A 16 -31.63 -18.58 0.93
C SER A 16 -31.20 -18.01 2.28
N THR A 17 -32.04 -18.11 3.30
CA THR A 17 -31.73 -17.64 4.66
C THR A 17 -30.41 -18.23 5.16
N GLY A 18 -30.12 -19.51 4.84
CA GLY A 18 -28.85 -20.16 5.15
C GLY A 18 -27.65 -19.52 4.44
N ALA A 19 -27.78 -19.15 3.16
CA ALA A 19 -26.74 -18.45 2.43
C ALA A 19 -26.48 -17.03 2.99
N ARG A 20 -27.54 -16.34 3.46
CA ARG A 20 -27.41 -15.02 4.11
C ARG A 20 -26.69 -15.11 5.44
N VAL A 21 -26.98 -16.15 6.25
CA VAL A 21 -26.27 -16.41 7.51
C VAL A 21 -24.80 -16.77 7.24
N ALA A 22 -24.52 -17.60 6.25
CA ALA A 22 -23.15 -17.92 5.85
C ALA A 22 -22.38 -16.68 5.39
N ALA A 23 -23.01 -15.81 4.59
CA ALA A 23 -22.41 -14.55 4.16
C ALA A 23 -22.13 -13.61 5.35
N LEU A 24 -23.05 -13.50 6.30
CA LEU A 24 -22.84 -12.74 7.54
C LEU A 24 -21.69 -13.32 8.37
N ALA A 25 -21.61 -14.64 8.51
CA ALA A 25 -20.52 -15.30 9.24
C ALA A 25 -19.16 -15.03 8.59
N VAL A 26 -19.07 -15.08 7.26
CA VAL A 26 -17.85 -14.74 6.51
C VAL A 26 -17.50 -13.26 6.68
N ALA A 27 -18.48 -12.36 6.59
CA ALA A 27 -18.25 -10.93 6.77
C ALA A 27 -17.75 -10.61 8.20
N LEU A 28 -18.33 -11.25 9.22
CA LEU A 28 -17.89 -11.12 10.61
C LEU A 28 -16.48 -11.69 10.82
N ALA A 29 -16.18 -12.84 10.21
CA ALA A 29 -14.84 -13.43 10.28
C ALA A 29 -13.78 -12.54 9.61
N ALA A 30 -14.10 -11.96 8.45
CA ALA A 30 -13.23 -11.01 7.76
C ALA A 30 -13.03 -9.73 8.59
N GLY A 31 -14.10 -9.17 9.15
CA GLY A 31 -14.03 -8.01 10.04
C GLY A 31 -13.20 -8.30 11.30
N ALA A 32 -13.39 -9.46 11.92
CA ALA A 32 -12.61 -9.90 13.06
C ALA A 32 -11.13 -10.07 12.70
N ALA A 33 -10.81 -10.62 11.52
CA ALA A 33 -9.43 -10.72 11.04
C ALA A 33 -8.79 -9.34 10.83
N ILE A 34 -9.51 -8.37 10.26
CA ILE A 34 -9.02 -6.99 10.09
C ILE A 34 -8.74 -6.34 11.45
N VAL A 35 -9.67 -6.47 12.40
CA VAL A 35 -9.50 -5.94 13.77
C VAL A 35 -8.34 -6.65 14.48
N TRP A 36 -8.21 -7.96 14.31
CA TRP A 36 -7.12 -8.75 14.88
C TRP A 36 -5.77 -8.32 14.32
N VAL A 37 -5.66 -8.11 13.01
CA VAL A 37 -4.45 -7.58 12.37
C VAL A 37 -4.16 -6.17 12.86
N GLY A 38 -5.15 -5.29 12.98
CA GLY A 38 -4.96 -3.96 13.58
C GLY A 38 -4.51 -3.99 15.04
N LYS A 39 -4.93 -5.01 15.80
CA LYS A 39 -4.55 -5.21 17.21
C LYS A 39 -3.21 -5.94 17.39
N SER A 40 -2.84 -6.82 16.47
CA SER A 40 -1.64 -7.68 16.55
C SER A 40 -0.47 -7.17 15.69
N GLY A 41 -0.75 -6.32 14.71
CA GLY A 41 0.16 -5.94 13.64
C GLY A 41 0.15 -4.45 13.41
N PHE A 42 0.47 -3.66 14.45
CA PHE A 42 1.07 -2.33 14.35
C PHE A 42 1.78 -1.90 15.66
N SER A 43 2.11 -2.85 16.54
CA SER A 43 2.93 -2.59 17.74
C SER A 43 4.41 -2.28 17.43
N GLY A 44 4.79 -2.22 16.15
CA GLY A 44 6.17 -1.89 15.72
C GLY A 44 6.29 -1.22 14.34
N MET A 45 5.18 -0.88 13.69
CA MET A 45 5.19 -0.10 12.44
C MET A 45 4.38 1.18 12.72
N PRO A 46 4.94 2.37 12.54
CA PRO A 46 4.17 3.58 12.73
C PRO A 46 3.11 3.67 11.62
N LEU A 47 1.83 3.54 11.98
CA LEU A 47 0.66 3.87 11.14
C LEU A 47 0.56 5.36 10.78
N THR A 48 1.64 6.10 10.98
CA THR A 48 1.79 7.49 10.60
C THR A 48 3.17 7.63 9.97
N PRO A 49 3.31 7.43 8.65
CA PRO A 49 4.49 7.98 7.95
C PRO A 49 4.57 9.52 8.11
N PHE A 50 3.53 10.17 8.66
CA PHE A 50 3.43 11.63 8.81
C PHE A 50 3.51 12.20 10.24
N ALA A 51 3.61 11.40 11.33
CA ALA A 51 3.41 11.97 12.68
C ALA A 51 4.62 12.04 13.61
N LYS A 52 5.74 11.34 13.38
CA LYS A 52 6.95 11.50 14.22
C LYS A 52 8.13 10.68 13.71
N ALA A 53 9.10 11.34 13.10
CA ALA A 53 10.49 10.89 13.12
C ALA A 53 11.34 12.03 13.69
N PRO A 54 11.50 12.13 15.02
CA PRO A 54 12.53 12.98 15.60
C PRO A 54 13.86 12.21 15.53
N GLY A 55 14.81 12.72 14.76
CA GLY A 55 16.20 12.27 14.84
C GLY A 55 16.64 11.29 13.76
N ALA A 56 16.79 11.79 12.53
CA ALA A 56 17.83 11.31 11.62
C ALA A 56 18.67 12.52 11.18
N ALA A 57 19.26 13.19 12.18
CA ALA A 57 20.35 14.11 11.94
C ALA A 57 21.57 13.27 11.57
N ASN A 58 21.80 13.06 10.27
CA ASN A 58 23.12 12.83 9.66
C ASN A 58 22.94 12.50 8.18
N THR A 59 22.78 13.51 7.33
CA THR A 59 23.26 13.44 5.95
C THR A 59 23.57 14.86 5.45
N ALA A 60 24.70 14.97 4.77
CA ALA A 60 25.34 16.18 4.24
C ALA A 60 24.40 17.10 3.40
N PRO A 61 24.80 18.36 3.13
CA PRO A 61 23.88 19.46 2.91
C PRO A 61 23.24 19.38 1.53
N SER A 62 21.99 18.93 1.48
CA SER A 62 21.12 19.36 0.40
C SER A 62 20.54 20.72 0.78
N ALA A 63 20.61 21.68 -0.14
CA ALA A 63 20.32 23.10 0.07
C ALA A 63 18.86 23.43 0.46
N SER A 64 18.02 22.43 0.74
CA SER A 64 16.66 22.60 1.24
C SER A 64 16.21 21.37 2.05
N PRO A 65 15.67 21.56 3.27
CA PRO A 65 15.18 20.47 4.11
C PRO A 65 14.06 19.67 3.42
N GLU A 66 13.29 20.34 2.56
CA GLU A 66 12.27 19.77 1.67
C GLU A 66 12.85 18.66 0.76
N LEU A 67 14.02 18.90 0.15
CA LEU A 67 14.65 17.95 -0.79
C LEU A 67 15.15 16.72 -0.05
N ALA A 68 15.77 16.91 1.12
CA ALA A 68 16.24 15.82 1.96
C ALA A 68 15.07 14.92 2.42
N ALA A 69 13.93 15.51 2.78
CA ALA A 69 12.73 14.78 3.12
C ALA A 69 12.18 13.97 1.93
N CYS A 70 12.07 14.58 0.74
CA CYS A 70 11.63 13.91 -0.49
C CYS A 70 12.51 12.70 -0.82
N LEU A 71 13.84 12.86 -0.77
CA LEU A 71 14.77 11.78 -1.02
C LEU A 71 14.67 10.67 0.03
N ALA A 72 14.61 11.02 1.32
CA ALA A 72 14.51 10.04 2.39
C ALA A 72 13.25 9.17 2.27
N GLU A 73 12.11 9.78 1.96
CA GLU A 73 10.85 9.07 1.77
C GLU A 73 10.89 8.15 0.53
N ARG A 74 11.26 8.71 -0.62
CA ARG A 74 11.23 7.97 -1.90
C ARG A 74 12.28 6.86 -1.94
N LEU A 75 13.49 7.12 -1.47
CA LEU A 75 14.56 6.12 -1.43
C LEU A 75 14.30 5.07 -0.36
N GLY A 76 13.73 5.46 0.79
CA GLY A 76 13.31 4.52 1.82
C GLY A 76 12.28 3.50 1.31
N ALA A 77 11.30 3.96 0.52
CA ALA A 77 10.32 3.07 -0.12
C ALA A 77 10.97 2.12 -1.16
N VAL A 78 11.90 2.62 -1.97
CA VAL A 78 12.62 1.79 -2.97
C VAL A 78 13.49 0.72 -2.32
N GLU A 79 14.16 1.08 -1.22
CA GLU A 79 14.96 0.17 -0.41
C GLU A 79 14.11 -0.88 0.31
N GLN A 80 12.91 -0.50 0.74
CA GLN A 80 11.94 -1.44 1.31
C GLN A 80 11.46 -2.43 0.23
N MET A 81 11.11 -1.96 -0.96
CA MET A 81 10.70 -2.82 -2.07
C MET A 81 11.80 -3.82 -2.47
N ARG A 82 13.08 -3.42 -2.41
CA ARG A 82 14.20 -4.35 -2.62
C ARG A 82 14.27 -5.42 -1.53
N ARG A 83 14.15 -5.01 -0.26
CA ARG A 83 14.15 -5.94 0.89
C ARG A 83 12.98 -6.92 0.85
N ASP A 84 11.83 -6.48 0.39
CA ASP A 84 10.63 -7.30 0.23
C ASP A 84 10.68 -8.19 -1.03
N GLY A 85 11.75 -8.11 -1.82
CA GLY A 85 11.96 -8.90 -3.04
C GLY A 85 11.05 -8.50 -4.21
N LEU A 86 10.41 -7.33 -4.14
CA LEU A 86 9.50 -6.82 -5.16
C LEU A 86 10.24 -6.25 -6.38
N VAL A 87 11.50 -5.87 -6.23
CA VAL A 87 12.36 -5.31 -7.30
C VAL A 87 13.74 -5.93 -7.26
N SER A 88 14.28 -6.26 -8.44
CA SER A 88 15.64 -6.77 -8.60
C SER A 88 16.68 -5.64 -8.49
N ASP A 89 17.95 -5.97 -8.30
CA ASP A 89 19.02 -4.96 -8.14
C ASP A 89 19.12 -4.00 -9.34
N GLY A 90 18.90 -4.49 -10.56
CA GLY A 90 18.88 -3.63 -11.76
C GLY A 90 17.68 -2.67 -11.79
N GLN A 91 16.53 -3.10 -11.27
CA GLN A 91 15.35 -2.25 -11.13
C GLN A 91 15.51 -1.27 -9.97
N HIS A 92 16.14 -1.69 -8.88
CA HIS A 92 16.44 -0.87 -7.71
C HIS A 92 17.23 0.39 -8.09
N GLU A 93 18.34 0.24 -8.83
CA GLU A 93 19.14 1.39 -9.28
C GLU A 93 18.35 2.31 -10.21
N THR A 94 17.52 1.74 -11.09
CA THR A 94 16.65 2.54 -11.97
C THR A 94 15.62 3.35 -11.19
N PHE A 95 14.98 2.75 -10.17
CA PHE A 95 14.02 3.45 -9.32
C PHE A 95 14.67 4.51 -8.45
N ARG A 96 15.87 4.23 -7.92
CA ARG A 96 16.67 5.19 -7.16
C ARG A 96 17.04 6.41 -8.01
N ALA A 97 17.55 6.20 -9.21
CA ALA A 97 17.91 7.29 -10.13
C ALA A 97 16.69 8.17 -10.48
N ARG A 98 15.53 7.56 -10.75
CA ARG A 98 14.29 8.29 -11.03
C ARG A 98 13.78 9.08 -9.82
N ALA A 99 13.86 8.51 -8.62
CA ALA A 99 13.48 9.21 -7.39
C ALA A 99 14.34 10.45 -7.14
N ILE A 100 15.65 10.35 -7.38
CA ILE A 100 16.58 11.47 -7.26
C ILE A 100 16.24 12.57 -8.27
N SER A 101 16.09 12.22 -9.56
CA SER A 101 15.73 13.18 -10.62
C SER A 101 14.40 13.87 -10.35
N TYR A 102 13.41 13.14 -9.84
CA TYR A 102 12.10 13.70 -9.47
C TYR A 102 12.22 14.74 -8.34
N CYS A 103 12.88 14.39 -7.23
CA CYS A 103 13.05 15.32 -6.10
C CYS A 103 13.89 16.54 -6.48
N GLN A 104 14.93 16.39 -7.30
CA GLN A 104 15.73 17.51 -7.80
C GLN A 104 14.95 18.45 -8.73
N THR A 105 13.99 17.89 -9.50
CA THR A 105 13.12 18.69 -10.37
C THR A 105 12.04 19.42 -9.57
N GLN A 106 11.50 18.80 -8.53
CA GLN A 106 10.53 19.44 -7.64
C GLN A 106 11.14 20.51 -6.74
N PHE A 107 12.38 20.30 -6.31
CA PHE A 107 13.09 21.19 -5.40
C PHE A 107 14.43 21.59 -6.04
N PRO A 108 14.43 22.54 -6.99
CA PRO A 108 15.66 22.99 -7.63
C PRO A 108 16.63 23.54 -6.57
N PRO A 109 17.95 23.31 -6.72
CA PRO A 109 18.94 23.95 -5.89
C PRO A 109 18.89 25.47 -6.15
N GLN A 110 18.76 26.24 -5.07
CA GLN A 110 18.78 27.71 -5.09
C GLN A 110 20.19 28.23 -5.36
#